data_AF-A0A0Q4L821-F1
#
_entry.id   AF-A0A0Q4L821-F1
#
_cell.length_a   1.000
_cell.length_b   1.000
_cell.length_c   1.000
_cell.angle_alpha   90.00
_cell.angle_beta   90.00
_cell.angle_gamma   90.00
#
_symmetry.space_group_name_H-M   'P 1'
#
loop_
_entity.id
_entity.type
_entity.pdbx_description
1 polymer ?
#
loop_
_entity_poly.entity_id
_entity_poly.type
_entity_poly.pdbx_seq_one_letter_code
_entity_poly.pdbx_strand_id
1 'polypeptide(L)'
;MDNKNLYEKIGELLIAHDFTIAFAESATAGRLSADFSLIEDAGKFLKGGVVCYDACIKEDMLHVDHELIQKFTPESMEVTKAITYGLSKIIKADIHIGVTGLTCPGGSESESKPVGTMFIYGSFQGERIFADRIKFDGNKSEIISATVSHCATLLYRYLQSISR
;
A
#
# COMPACT_ATOMS: atom_id res chain seq x y z
N MET A 1 14.80 -11.70 -9.49
CA MET A 1 15.05 -11.95 -8.07
C MET A 1 13.82 -12.68 -7.56
N ASP A 2 13.97 -13.86 -6.97
CA ASP A 2 12.80 -14.58 -6.45
C ASP A 2 12.10 -13.73 -5.39
N ASN A 3 10.77 -13.63 -5.47
CA ASN A 3 9.98 -12.83 -4.52
C ASN A 3 10.27 -13.20 -3.08
N LYS A 4 10.46 -14.49 -2.78
CA LYS A 4 10.84 -14.95 -1.44
C LYS A 4 12.11 -14.28 -0.91
N ASN A 5 13.15 -14.16 -1.76
CA ASN A 5 14.40 -13.51 -1.37
C ASN A 5 14.24 -12.00 -1.13
N LEU A 6 13.30 -11.35 -1.82
CA LEU A 6 12.99 -9.93 -1.62
C LEU A 6 12.34 -9.66 -0.25
N TYR A 7 11.33 -10.44 0.11
CA TYR A 7 10.59 -10.27 1.36
C TYR A 7 11.49 -10.48 2.59
N GLU A 8 12.35 -11.51 2.59
CA GLU A 8 13.30 -11.73 3.69
C GLU A 8 14.25 -10.54 3.85
N LYS A 9 14.83 -10.03 2.75
CA LYS A 9 15.71 -8.86 2.79
C LYS A 9 15.01 -7.60 3.31
N ILE A 10 13.72 -7.42 3.01
CA ILE A 10 12.92 -6.32 3.57
C ILE A 10 12.81 -6.50 5.09
N GLY A 11 12.49 -7.71 5.56
CA GLY A 11 12.43 -8.02 6.99
C GLY A 11 13.75 -7.75 7.70
N GLU A 12 14.87 -8.24 7.15
CA GLU A 12 16.22 -8.01 7.66
C GLU A 12 16.52 -6.51 7.79
N LEU A 13 16.21 -5.71 6.76
CA LEU A 13 16.43 -4.27 6.78
C LEU A 13 15.52 -3.54 7.79
N LEU A 14 14.25 -3.90 7.87
CA LEU A 14 13.33 -3.31 8.85
C LEU A 14 13.81 -3.59 10.28
N ILE A 15 14.23 -4.83 10.58
CA ILE A 15 14.74 -5.23 11.89
C ILE A 15 16.07 -4.51 12.19
N ALA A 16 16.98 -4.42 11.22
CA ALA A 16 18.28 -3.77 11.41
C ALA A 16 18.16 -2.28 11.76
N HIS A 17 17.11 -1.61 11.28
CA HIS A 17 16.81 -0.20 11.56
C HIS A 17 15.81 0.02 12.69
N ASP A 18 15.30 -1.05 13.31
CA ASP A 18 14.19 -1.00 14.28
C ASP A 18 12.94 -0.28 13.72
N PHE A 19 12.68 -0.44 12.41
CA PHE A 19 11.54 0.16 11.75
C PHE A 19 10.33 -0.76 11.75
N THR A 20 9.18 -0.14 11.95
CA THR A 20 7.88 -0.78 11.94
C THR A 20 7.03 -0.34 10.75
N ILE A 21 6.10 -1.18 10.30
CA ILE A 21 5.28 -0.97 9.11
C ILE A 21 3.81 -1.31 9.32
N ALA A 22 2.92 -0.54 8.68
CA ALA A 22 1.49 -0.81 8.61
C ALA A 22 0.89 -0.53 7.22
N PHE A 23 -0.22 -1.20 6.89
CA PHE A 23 -0.86 -1.14 5.57
C PHE A 23 -2.30 -0.62 5.59
N ALA A 24 -2.67 0.23 4.63
CA ALA A 24 -4.05 0.59 4.32
C ALA A 24 -4.41 0.00 2.95
N GLU A 25 -5.28 -1.01 2.95
CA GLU A 25 -5.49 -1.86 1.78
C GLU A 25 -6.93 -1.74 1.27
N SER A 26 -7.10 -1.15 0.09
CA SER A 26 -8.37 -1.26 -0.65
C SER A 26 -8.24 -2.43 -1.62
N ALA A 27 -7.61 -2.20 -2.78
CA ALA A 27 -7.62 -3.16 -3.89
C ALA A 27 -6.91 -4.50 -3.59
N THR A 28 -5.93 -4.52 -2.69
CA THR A 28 -5.20 -5.73 -2.27
C THR A 28 -5.90 -6.51 -1.17
N ALA A 29 -6.93 -5.93 -0.53
CA ALA A 29 -7.82 -6.59 0.43
C ALA A 29 -7.12 -7.43 1.52
N GLY A 30 -6.01 -6.94 2.07
CA GLY A 30 -5.26 -7.62 3.14
C GLY A 30 -4.07 -8.45 2.64
N ARG A 31 -3.86 -8.54 1.33
CA ARG A 31 -2.77 -9.34 0.75
C ARG A 31 -1.38 -8.82 1.11
N LEU A 32 -1.18 -7.51 1.27
CA LEU A 32 0.11 -6.99 1.75
C LEU A 32 0.38 -7.48 3.17
N SER A 33 -0.61 -7.32 4.06
CA SER A 33 -0.50 -7.77 5.44
C SER A 33 -0.26 -9.28 5.53
N ALA A 34 -0.97 -10.06 4.72
CA ALA A 34 -0.79 -11.50 4.64
C ALA A 34 0.62 -11.89 4.17
N ASP A 35 1.09 -11.34 3.05
CA ASP A 35 2.41 -11.68 2.50
C ASP A 35 3.55 -11.24 3.43
N PHE A 36 3.45 -10.07 4.09
CA PHE A 36 4.45 -9.61 5.06
C PHE A 36 4.43 -10.41 6.38
N SER A 37 3.27 -10.97 6.76
CA SER A 37 3.20 -11.82 7.97
C SER A 37 3.95 -13.14 7.84
N LEU A 38 4.30 -13.54 6.61
CA LEU A 38 5.04 -14.77 6.32
C LEU A 38 6.56 -14.60 6.38
N ILE A 39 7.06 -13.36 6.53
CA ILE A 39 8.50 -13.09 6.70
C ILE A 39 8.95 -13.57 8.09
N GLU A 40 10.17 -14.09 8.18
CA GLU A 40 10.76 -14.46 9.47
C GLU A 40 10.80 -13.23 10.41
N ASP A 41 10.45 -13.45 11.68
CA ASP A 41 10.39 -12.39 12.69
C ASP A 41 9.41 -11.22 12.37
N ALA A 42 8.40 -11.43 11.51
CA ALA A 42 7.43 -10.39 11.15
C ALA A 42 6.79 -9.66 12.34
N GLY A 43 6.64 -10.33 13.50
CA GLY A 43 6.15 -9.72 14.73
C GLY A 43 7.01 -8.57 15.28
N LYS A 44 8.25 -8.42 14.83
CA LYS A 44 9.14 -7.30 15.22
C LYS A 44 8.82 -6.02 14.48
N PHE A 45 8.36 -6.10 13.23
CA PHE A 45 8.15 -4.91 12.38
C PHE A 45 6.70 -4.71 11.92
N LEU A 46 5.92 -5.77 11.69
CA LEU A 46 4.55 -5.65 11.18
C LEU A 46 3.58 -5.26 12.30
N LYS A 47 3.03 -4.05 12.24
CA LYS A 47 2.09 -3.54 13.25
C LYS A 47 0.63 -3.89 12.95
N GLY A 48 0.33 -4.22 11.69
CA GLY A 48 -1.01 -4.57 11.22
C GLY A 48 -1.45 -3.69 10.04
N GLY A 49 -2.75 -3.63 9.81
CA GLY A 49 -3.32 -2.84 8.73
C GLY A 49 -4.83 -2.72 8.81
N VAL A 50 -5.38 -1.88 7.94
CA VAL A 50 -6.82 -1.66 7.77
C VAL A 50 -7.20 -1.99 6.33
N VAL A 51 -8.11 -2.93 6.16
CA VAL A 51 -8.75 -3.17 4.86
C VAL A 51 -9.89 -2.16 4.70
N CYS A 52 -9.69 -1.16 3.84
CA CYS A 52 -10.62 -0.07 3.57
C CYS A 52 -11.20 -0.19 2.15
N TYR A 53 -11.80 -1.34 1.83
CA TYR A 53 -12.31 -1.64 0.48
C TYR A 53 -13.43 -0.68 0.05
N ASP A 54 -14.42 -0.49 0.92
CA ASP A 54 -15.52 0.42 0.70
C ASP A 54 -15.08 1.89 0.88
N ALA A 55 -15.73 2.81 0.18
CA ALA A 55 -15.48 4.24 0.35
C ALA A 55 -15.86 4.73 1.76
N CYS A 56 -16.95 4.22 2.35
CA CYS A 56 -17.36 4.64 3.69
C CYS A 56 -16.29 4.32 4.75
N ILE A 57 -15.59 3.19 4.62
CA ILE A 57 -14.51 2.82 5.55
C ILE A 57 -13.33 3.80 5.43
N LYS A 58 -13.05 4.33 4.24
CA LYS A 58 -12.02 5.37 4.05
C LYS A 58 -12.39 6.65 4.81
N GLU A 59 -13.67 7.02 4.81
CA GLU A 59 -14.17 8.21 5.48
C GLU A 59 -14.26 8.02 7.00
N ASP A 60 -14.96 6.97 7.44
CA ASP A 60 -15.30 6.74 8.84
C ASP A 60 -14.07 6.38 9.68
N MET A 61 -13.23 5.46 9.17
CA MET A 61 -12.05 5.00 9.91
C MET A 61 -10.82 5.84 9.61
N LEU A 62 -10.54 6.11 8.33
CA LEU A 62 -9.29 6.76 7.93
C LEU A 62 -9.43 8.28 7.79
N HIS A 63 -10.62 8.84 8.02
CA HIS A 63 -10.92 10.27 7.95
C HIS A 63 -10.51 10.89 6.60
N VAL A 64 -10.68 10.13 5.52
CA VAL A 64 -10.59 10.68 4.16
C VAL A 64 -11.75 11.63 3.93
N ASP A 65 -11.46 12.82 3.42
CA ASP A 65 -12.47 13.83 3.11
C ASP A 65 -13.40 13.35 1.98
N HIS A 66 -14.72 13.45 2.20
CA HIS A 66 -15.74 13.11 1.22
C HIS A 66 -15.54 13.88 -0.09
N GLU A 67 -15.20 15.17 -0.02
CA GLU A 67 -14.99 16.00 -1.20
C GLU A 67 -13.80 15.51 -2.04
N LEU A 68 -12.78 14.94 -1.40
CA LEU A 68 -11.63 14.36 -2.07
C LEU A 68 -12.04 13.12 -2.88
N ILE A 69 -12.87 12.26 -2.30
CA ILE A 69 -13.40 11.06 -2.96
C ILE A 69 -14.30 11.44 -4.13
N GLN A 70 -15.20 12.43 -3.96
CA GLN A 70 -16.06 12.90 -5.05
C GLN A 70 -15.26 13.48 -6.21
N LYS A 71 -14.22 14.27 -5.91
CA LYS A 71 -13.43 14.96 -6.93
C LYS A 71 -12.48 14.04 -7.69
N PHE A 72 -11.80 13.13 -7.00
CA PHE A 72 -10.73 12.33 -7.57
C PHE A 72 -11.09 10.85 -7.74
N THR A 73 -12.23 10.41 -7.22
CA THR A 73 -12.67 9.01 -7.08
C THR A 73 -11.84 8.19 -6.07
N PRO A 74 -12.38 7.08 -5.52
CA PRO A 74 -11.67 6.26 -4.53
C PRO A 74 -10.33 5.68 -5.04
N GLU A 75 -10.24 5.38 -6.34
CA GLU A 75 -9.04 4.87 -6.99
C GLU A 75 -8.24 6.04 -7.60
N SER A 76 -7.54 6.79 -6.75
CA SER A 76 -6.70 7.93 -7.14
C SER A 76 -5.47 8.07 -6.26
N MET A 77 -4.48 8.86 -6.69
CA MET A 77 -3.28 9.09 -5.88
C MET A 77 -3.61 9.93 -4.65
N GLU A 78 -4.54 10.86 -4.78
CA GLU A 78 -5.03 11.74 -3.73
C GLU A 78 -5.69 10.95 -2.61
N VAL A 79 -6.61 10.04 -2.95
CA VAL A 79 -7.24 9.16 -1.95
C VAL A 79 -6.24 8.15 -1.39
N THR A 80 -5.34 7.61 -2.21
CA THR A 80 -4.26 6.70 -1.74
C THR A 80 -3.37 7.39 -0.70
N LYS A 81 -2.98 8.64 -0.95
CA LYS A 81 -2.25 9.47 0.01
C LYS A 81 -3.07 9.66 1.29
N ALA A 82 -4.35 10.00 1.16
CA ALA A 82 -5.23 10.25 2.31
C ALA A 82 -5.41 9.01 3.19
N ILE A 83 -5.63 7.82 2.63
CA ILE A 83 -5.73 6.59 3.42
C ILE A 83 -4.41 6.26 4.14
N THR A 84 -3.25 6.53 3.52
CA THR A 84 -1.95 6.32 4.17
C THR A 84 -1.79 7.23 5.39
N TYR A 85 -2.13 8.51 5.27
CA TYR A 85 -2.09 9.45 6.40
C TYR A 85 -3.18 9.22 7.44
N GLY A 86 -4.35 8.74 7.03
CA GLY A 86 -5.40 8.30 7.95
C GLY A 86 -4.92 7.14 8.82
N LEU A 87 -4.27 6.15 8.20
CA LEU A 87 -3.72 4.99 8.90
C LEU A 87 -2.70 5.37 9.96
N SER A 88 -1.82 6.34 9.69
CA SER A 88 -0.78 6.76 10.65
C SER A 88 -1.31 7.39 11.93
N LYS A 89 -2.57 7.86 11.91
CA LYS A 89 -3.28 8.33 13.10
C LYS A 89 -3.76 7.17 13.98
N ILE A 90 -4.06 6.01 13.39
CA ILE A 90 -4.64 4.83 14.05
C ILE A 90 -3.54 3.86 14.50
N ILE A 91 -2.63 3.50 13.60
CA ILE A 91 -1.56 2.53 13.85
C ILE A 91 -0.23 3.28 13.88
N LYS A 92 0.40 3.32 15.06
CA LYS A 92 1.74 3.87 15.21
C LYS A 92 2.76 2.89 14.64
N ALA A 93 3.34 3.29 13.51
CA ALA A 93 4.42 2.62 12.80
C ALA A 93 5.35 3.69 12.20
N ASP A 94 6.57 3.32 11.84
CA ASP A 94 7.51 4.23 11.16
C ASP A 94 7.14 4.40 9.69
N ILE A 95 6.70 3.31 9.05
CA ILE A 95 6.33 3.24 7.65
C ILE A 95 4.83 2.96 7.51
N HIS A 96 4.16 3.72 6.66
CA HIS A 96 2.77 3.46 6.27
C HIS A 96 2.69 3.34 4.76
N ILE A 97 1.98 2.33 4.27
CA ILE A 97 1.73 2.16 2.85
C ILE A 97 0.23 2.01 2.59
N GLY A 98 -0.29 2.85 1.70
CA GLY A 98 -1.65 2.80 1.22
C GLY A 98 -1.71 2.29 -0.22
N VAL A 99 -2.71 1.47 -0.52
CA VAL A 99 -2.95 0.94 -1.87
C VAL A 99 -4.42 1.00 -2.27
N THR A 100 -4.68 1.65 -3.40
CA THR A 100 -5.98 1.65 -4.10
C THR A 100 -5.79 1.26 -5.56
N GLY A 101 -6.88 0.98 -6.28
CA GLY A 101 -6.79 0.66 -7.70
C GLY A 101 -7.98 -0.13 -8.23
N LEU A 102 -8.00 -0.27 -9.55
CA LEU A 102 -9.05 -0.95 -10.29
C LEU A 102 -8.61 -2.37 -10.63
N THR A 103 -9.09 -3.35 -9.86
CA THR A 103 -8.79 -4.78 -10.12
C THR A 103 -9.85 -5.48 -10.98
N CYS A 104 -10.95 -4.78 -11.26
CA CYS A 104 -12.06 -5.18 -12.13
C CYS A 104 -12.78 -3.92 -12.63
N PRO A 105 -13.65 -4.02 -13.65
CA PRO A 105 -14.44 -2.88 -14.12
C PRO A 105 -15.25 -2.24 -12.99
N GLY A 106 -15.39 -0.91 -13.02
CA GLY A 106 -16.02 -0.17 -11.93
C GLY A 106 -16.33 1.29 -12.25
N GLY A 107 -17.02 1.98 -11.35
CA GLY A 107 -17.58 3.31 -11.61
C GLY A 107 -16.56 4.43 -11.80
N SER A 108 -15.29 4.24 -11.38
CA SER A 108 -14.22 5.21 -11.58
C SER A 108 -13.32 4.91 -12.79
N GLU A 109 -13.62 3.85 -13.54
CA GLU A 109 -12.89 3.48 -14.75
C GLU A 109 -13.05 4.56 -15.83
N SER A 110 -11.96 4.85 -16.54
CA SER A 110 -11.96 5.74 -17.71
C SER A 110 -10.87 5.30 -18.69
N GLU A 111 -10.86 5.85 -19.91
CA GLU A 111 -9.78 5.60 -20.87
C GLU A 111 -8.39 5.91 -20.29
N SER A 112 -8.30 6.97 -19.47
CA SER A 112 -7.04 7.36 -18.81
C SER A 112 -6.70 6.46 -17.63
N LYS A 113 -7.67 5.76 -17.04
CA LYS A 113 -7.55 4.94 -15.83
C LYS A 113 -8.32 3.62 -16.02
N PRO A 114 -7.80 2.72 -16.90
CA PRO A 114 -8.45 1.45 -17.18
C PRO A 114 -8.28 0.45 -16.00
N VAL A 115 -9.00 -0.67 -16.06
CA VAL A 115 -8.72 -1.83 -15.21
C VAL A 115 -7.23 -2.19 -15.25
N GLY A 116 -6.69 -2.54 -14.07
CA GLY A 116 -5.27 -2.76 -13.85
C GLY A 116 -4.54 -1.53 -13.32
N THR A 117 -5.16 -0.34 -13.31
CA THR A 117 -4.53 0.87 -12.75
C THR A 117 -4.52 0.82 -11.23
N MET A 118 -3.33 0.90 -10.65
CA MET A 118 -3.06 0.83 -9.22
C MET A 118 -2.33 2.08 -8.76
N PHE A 119 -2.62 2.50 -7.53
CA PHE A 119 -1.99 3.62 -6.86
C PHE A 119 -1.40 3.14 -5.55
N ILE A 120 -0.13 3.47 -5.33
CA ILE A 120 0.63 3.08 -4.15
C ILE A 120 1.27 4.33 -3.57
N TYR A 121 1.12 4.55 -2.27
CA TYR A 121 1.74 5.66 -1.56
C TYR A 121 2.41 5.17 -0.28
N GLY A 122 3.71 5.41 -0.15
CA GLY A 122 4.48 5.12 1.04
C GLY A 122 4.92 6.39 1.74
N SER A 123 4.81 6.39 3.08
CA SER A 123 5.40 7.43 3.93
C SER A 123 6.27 6.83 5.02
N PHE A 124 7.32 7.55 5.40
CA PHE A 124 8.15 7.29 6.58
C PHE A 124 8.06 8.50 7.51
N GLN A 125 7.62 8.30 8.74
CA GLN A 125 7.46 9.36 9.75
C GLN A 125 6.65 10.57 9.25
N GLY A 126 5.65 10.31 8.39
CA GLY A 126 4.79 11.35 7.79
C GLY A 126 5.33 11.96 6.48
N GLU A 127 6.59 11.75 6.15
CA GLU A 127 7.19 12.23 4.91
C GLU A 127 7.02 11.21 3.78
N ARG A 128 6.78 11.70 2.57
CA ARG A 128 6.60 10.83 1.40
C ARG A 128 7.92 10.16 1.02
N ILE A 129 7.92 8.83 0.92
CA ILE A 129 9.07 8.05 0.43
C ILE A 129 8.88 7.57 -1.02
N PHE A 130 7.65 7.26 -1.42
CA PHE A 130 7.30 6.99 -2.81
C PHE A 130 5.82 7.21 -3.05
N ALA A 131 5.46 7.52 -4.29
CA ALA A 131 4.10 7.59 -4.77
C ALA A 131 4.12 7.12 -6.23
N ASP A 132 3.42 6.02 -6.53
CA ASP A 132 3.47 5.43 -7.86
C ASP A 132 2.07 5.11 -8.41
N ARG A 133 1.93 5.30 -9.72
CA ARG A 133 0.74 4.97 -10.49
C ARG A 133 1.17 4.05 -11.62
N ILE A 134 0.68 2.83 -11.59
CA ILE A 134 1.09 1.78 -12.52
C ILE A 134 -0.12 1.01 -13.03
N LYS A 135 -0.05 0.52 -14.27
CA LYS A 135 -1.05 -0.38 -14.83
C LYS A 135 -0.44 -1.78 -14.93
N PHE A 136 -1.14 -2.78 -14.38
CA PHE A 136 -0.83 -4.19 -14.59
C PHE A 136 -1.86 -4.82 -15.53
N ASP A 137 -1.40 -5.73 -16.38
CA ASP A 137 -2.27 -6.57 -17.19
C ASP A 137 -2.49 -7.92 -16.50
N GLY A 138 -3.60 -8.58 -16.83
CA GLY A 138 -3.96 -9.89 -16.29
C GLY A 138 -5.34 -9.91 -15.63
N ASN A 139 -5.66 -11.04 -15.03
CA ASN A 139 -6.87 -11.20 -14.23
C ASN A 139 -6.73 -10.51 -12.86
N LYS A 140 -7.83 -10.39 -12.13
CA LYS A 140 -7.89 -9.74 -10.81
C LYS A 140 -6.81 -10.24 -9.84
N SER A 141 -6.57 -11.55 -9.77
CA SER A 141 -5.57 -12.13 -8.86
C SER A 141 -4.14 -11.79 -9.30
N GLU A 142 -3.87 -11.78 -10.60
CA GLU A 142 -2.57 -11.41 -11.16
C GLU A 142 -2.25 -9.93 -10.90
N ILE A 143 -3.24 -9.04 -11.11
CA ILE A 143 -3.11 -7.60 -10.81
C ILE A 143 -2.78 -7.40 -9.32
N ILE A 144 -3.51 -8.06 -8.41
CA ILE A 144 -3.26 -7.96 -6.97
C ILE A 144 -1.85 -8.45 -6.64
N SER A 145 -1.46 -9.62 -7.15
CA SER A 145 -0.12 -10.18 -6.91
C SER A 145 0.99 -9.26 -7.41
N ALA A 146 0.83 -8.71 -8.62
CA ALA A 146 1.80 -7.78 -9.21
C ALA A 146 1.91 -6.48 -8.40
N THR A 147 0.77 -5.97 -7.90
CA THR A 147 0.73 -4.78 -7.04
C THR A 147 1.51 -4.99 -5.74
N VAL A 148 1.30 -6.13 -5.10
CA VAL A 148 1.96 -6.49 -3.83
C VAL A 148 3.48 -6.65 -4.04
N SER A 149 3.90 -7.34 -5.10
CA SER A 149 5.32 -7.44 -5.48
C SER A 149 5.95 -6.09 -5.82
N HIS A 150 5.20 -5.20 -6.49
CA HIS A 150 5.70 -3.86 -6.83
C HIS A 150 5.85 -2.99 -5.58
N CYS A 151 4.88 -3.05 -4.66
CA CYS A 151 4.97 -2.40 -3.35
C CYS A 151 6.21 -2.86 -2.57
N ALA A 152 6.45 -4.17 -2.48
CA ALA A 152 7.66 -4.71 -1.85
C ALA A 152 8.94 -4.19 -2.52
N THR A 153 8.95 -4.10 -3.86
CA THR A 153 10.09 -3.56 -4.61
C THR A 153 10.35 -2.09 -4.31
N LEU A 154 9.30 -1.25 -4.23
CA LEU A 154 9.42 0.16 -3.86
C LEU A 154 9.96 0.33 -2.45
N LEU A 155 9.43 -0.43 -1.48
CA LEU A 155 9.88 -0.41 -0.09
C LEU A 155 11.35 -0.84 0.02
N TYR A 156 11.74 -1.93 -0.63
CA TYR A 156 13.12 -2.40 -0.60
C TYR A 156 14.08 -1.36 -1.16
N ARG A 157 13.75 -0.71 -2.28
CA ARG A 157 14.57 0.38 -2.84
C ARG A 157 14.75 1.54 -1.86
N TYR A 158 13.68 1.93 -1.17
CA TYR A 158 13.76 2.96 -0.14
C TYR A 158 14.68 2.54 1.01
N LEU A 159 14.47 1.36 1.59
CA LEU A 159 15.29 0.84 2.70
C LEU A 159 16.78 0.71 2.30
N GLN A 160 17.07 0.28 1.08
CA GLN A 160 18.44 0.25 0.56
C GLN A 160 19.06 1.64 0.43
N SER A 161 18.27 2.67 0.10
CA SER A 161 18.78 4.03 -0.09
C SER A 161 19.22 4.70 1.21
N ILE A 162 18.62 4.31 2.34
CA ILE A 162 18.92 4.84 3.67
C ILE A 162 19.87 3.95 4.48
N SER A 163 20.23 2.79 3.95
CA SER A 163 21.22 1.87 4.55
C SER A 163 22.65 2.12 4.05
N ARG A 164 22.87 3.19 3.28
CA ARG A 164 24.17 3.61 2.75
C ARG A 164 24.67 4.81 3.53
#